data_AF-A0A5J5D7C1-F1
#
_entry.id   AF-A0A5J5D7C1-F1
#
_cell.length_a   1.000
_cell.length_b   1.000
_cell.length_c   1.000
_cell.angle_alpha   90.00
_cell.angle_beta   90.00
_cell.angle_gamma   90.00
#
_symmetry.space_group_name_H-M   'P 1'
#
loop_
_entity.id
_entity.type
_entity.pdbx_description
1 polymer ?
#
loop_
_entity_poly.entity_id
_entity_poly.type
_entity_poly.pdbx_seq_one_letter_code
_entity_poly.pdbx_strand_id
1 'polypeptide(L)'
;MGPLHLLPAMVLAMCCQAQFALAWTVNNFLMTGPKAFLTYAGSVQVGAQSGIYECKHQFAWERWNCPENTLQLSTHNGLRSATRETAFVHAISAAGVMYTLTKNCSMGDFDNCGCDDSRIGQT
;
A
#
# COMPACT_ATOMS: atom_id res chain seq x y z
N MET A 1 -12.86 49.78 -20.16
CA MET A 1 -12.37 48.61 -20.90
C MET A 1 -11.80 47.64 -19.88
N GLY A 2 -12.71 46.90 -19.24
CA GLY A 2 -12.52 46.32 -17.91
C GLY A 2 -12.27 44.81 -17.91
N PRO A 3 -12.01 44.26 -16.71
CA PRO A 3 -11.29 43.00 -16.43
C PRO A 3 -12.14 41.72 -16.62
N LEU A 4 -13.12 41.73 -17.52
CA LEU A 4 -14.10 40.65 -17.67
C LEU A 4 -13.53 39.36 -18.32
N HIS A 5 -12.36 39.44 -18.97
CA HIS A 5 -11.73 38.31 -19.67
C HIS A 5 -10.69 37.55 -18.82
N LEU A 6 -10.31 38.07 -17.65
CA LEU A 6 -9.29 37.46 -16.78
C LEU A 6 -9.82 36.26 -16.00
N LEU A 7 -11.07 36.32 -15.54
CA LEU A 7 -11.75 35.24 -14.82
C LEU A 7 -11.91 33.96 -15.66
N PRO A 8 -12.49 33.99 -16.89
CA PRO A 8 -12.64 32.78 -17.70
C PRO A 8 -11.29 32.19 -18.14
N ALA A 9 -10.28 33.03 -18.39
CA ALA A 9 -8.93 32.57 -18.72
C ALA A 9 -8.24 31.86 -17.55
N MET A 10 -8.38 32.38 -16.32
CA MET A 10 -7.88 31.72 -15.11
C MET A 10 -8.59 30.40 -14.83
N VAL A 11 -9.91 30.32 -15.05
CA VAL A 11 -10.69 29.09 -14.87
C VAL A 11 -10.26 28.02 -15.89
N LEU A 12 -10.06 28.38 -17.16
CA LEU A 12 -9.55 27.44 -18.17
C LEU A 12 -8.14 26.94 -17.83
N ALA A 13 -7.25 27.83 -17.37
CA ALA A 13 -5.89 27.47 -16.99
C ALA A 13 -5.86 26.51 -15.78
N MET A 14 -6.66 26.78 -14.75
CA MET A 14 -6.78 25.89 -13.58
C MET A 14 -7.41 24.54 -13.96
N CYS A 15 -8.41 24.53 -14.84
CA CYS A 15 -9.02 23.29 -15.32
C CYS A 15 -8.02 22.45 -16.14
N CYS A 16 -7.20 23.10 -16.98
CA CYS A 16 -6.14 22.45 -17.74
C CYS A 16 -5.06 21.85 -16.82
N GLN A 17 -4.64 22.58 -15.78
CA GLN A 17 -3.71 22.04 -14.77
C GLN A 17 -4.30 20.85 -14.01
N ALA A 18 -5.59 20.89 -13.67
CA ALA A 18 -6.27 19.77 -13.03
C ALA A 18 -6.37 18.54 -13.95
N GLN A 19 -6.64 18.74 -15.25
CA GLN A 19 -6.68 17.67 -16.24
C GLN A 19 -5.31 17.01 -16.46
N PHE A 20 -4.24 17.81 -16.53
CA PHE A 20 -2.89 17.27 -16.61
C PHE A 20 -2.53 16.48 -15.34
N ALA A 21 -2.83 16.99 -14.14
CA ALA A 21 -2.55 16.28 -12.88
C ALA A 21 -3.32 14.94 -12.77
N LEU A 22 -4.59 14.91 -13.19
CA LEU A 22 -5.38 13.68 -13.24
C LEU A 22 -4.81 12.67 -14.24
N ALA A 23 -4.33 13.13 -15.41
CA ALA A 23 -3.69 12.26 -16.40
C ALA A 23 -2.41 11.60 -15.87
N TRP A 24 -1.55 12.34 -15.14
CA TRP A 24 -0.34 11.78 -14.52
C TRP A 24 -0.66 10.80 -13.39
N THR A 25 -1.71 11.03 -12.61
CA THR A 25 -2.09 10.14 -11.50
C THR A 25 -2.73 8.84 -12.00
N VAL A 26 -3.58 8.87 -13.03
CA VAL A 26 -4.22 7.66 -13.57
C VAL A 26 -3.28 6.81 -14.43
N ASN A 27 -2.26 7.41 -15.07
CA ASN A 27 -1.27 6.65 -15.83
C ASN A 27 -0.43 5.74 -14.91
N ASN A 28 -0.15 6.20 -13.68
CA ASN A 28 0.50 5.37 -12.66
C ASN A 28 -0.38 4.19 -12.19
N PHE A 29 -1.70 4.36 -12.13
CA PHE A 29 -2.65 3.30 -11.81
C PHE A 29 -2.80 2.26 -12.95
N LEU A 30 -2.65 2.69 -14.20
CA LEU A 30 -2.65 1.80 -15.36
C LEU A 30 -1.33 1.04 -15.53
N MET A 31 -0.20 1.59 -15.05
CA MET A 31 1.09 0.91 -15.05
C MET A 31 1.18 -0.25 -14.04
N THR A 32 0.36 -0.26 -13.00
CA THR A 32 0.14 -1.43 -12.14
C THR A 32 -1.11 -2.19 -12.61
N GLY A 33 -1.01 -2.82 -13.79
CA GLY A 33 -2.15 -3.50 -14.41
C GLY A 33 -2.89 -4.47 -13.47
N PRO A 34 -4.24 -4.55 -13.54
CA PRO A 34 -5.07 -5.29 -12.58
C PRO A 34 -4.77 -6.80 -12.51
N LYS A 35 -4.17 -7.36 -13.56
CA LYS A 35 -3.76 -8.77 -13.63
C LYS A 35 -2.61 -9.09 -12.67
N ALA A 36 -1.63 -8.19 -12.52
CA ALA A 36 -0.52 -8.38 -11.59
C ALA A 36 -1.00 -8.25 -10.13
N PHE A 37 -1.90 -7.30 -9.86
CA PHE A 37 -2.52 -7.13 -8.54
C PHE A 37 -3.34 -8.37 -8.14
N LEU A 38 -4.11 -8.97 -9.06
CA LEU A 38 -4.97 -10.13 -8.76
C LEU A 38 -4.16 -11.38 -8.34
N THR A 39 -3.01 -11.64 -8.98
CA THR A 39 -2.19 -12.84 -8.69
C THR A 39 -1.64 -12.84 -7.27
N TYR A 40 -1.18 -11.68 -6.79
CA TYR A 40 -0.57 -11.56 -5.46
C TYR A 40 -1.56 -11.19 -4.36
N ALA A 41 -2.78 -10.74 -4.69
CA ALA A 41 -3.76 -10.23 -3.73
C ALA A 41 -4.03 -11.19 -2.56
N GLY A 42 -4.17 -12.49 -2.84
CA GLY A 42 -4.38 -13.50 -1.80
C GLY A 42 -3.22 -13.60 -0.81
N SER A 43 -1.98 -13.62 -1.33
CA SER A 43 -0.78 -13.69 -0.49
C SER A 43 -0.51 -12.39 0.26
N VAL A 44 -0.84 -11.23 -0.33
CA VAL A 44 -0.78 -9.93 0.34
C VAL A 44 -1.77 -9.89 1.51
N GLN A 45 -3.00 -10.36 1.31
CA GLN A 45 -4.00 -10.39 2.40
C GLN A 45 -3.54 -11.30 3.55
N VAL A 46 -3.06 -12.51 3.24
CA VAL A 46 -2.55 -13.46 4.26
C VAL A 46 -1.33 -12.89 4.98
N GLY A 47 -0.39 -12.27 4.25
CA GLY A 47 0.80 -11.68 4.84
C GLY A 47 0.50 -10.48 5.75
N ALA A 48 -0.46 -9.64 5.38
CA ALA A 48 -0.92 -8.55 6.23
C ALA A 48 -1.56 -9.08 7.53
N GLN A 49 -2.38 -10.14 7.43
CA GLN A 49 -2.96 -10.80 8.61
C GLN A 49 -1.89 -11.42 9.52
N SER A 50 -0.88 -12.07 8.94
CA SER A 50 0.27 -12.59 9.68
C SER A 50 1.02 -11.48 10.41
N GLY A 51 1.21 -10.31 9.79
CA GLY A 51 1.80 -9.14 10.44
C GLY A 51 1.00 -8.64 11.64
N ILE A 52 -0.34 -8.66 11.56
CA ILE A 52 -1.20 -8.29 12.70
C ILE A 52 -1.17 -9.35 13.81
N TYR A 53 -1.05 -10.63 13.47
CA TYR A 53 -0.85 -11.67 14.48
C TYR A 53 0.45 -11.43 15.27
N GLU A 54 1.54 -11.10 14.58
CA GLU A 54 2.81 -10.74 15.21
C GLU A 54 2.70 -9.44 16.03
N CYS A 55 1.96 -8.44 15.54
CA CYS A 55 1.66 -7.23 16.30
C CYS A 55 0.99 -7.53 17.64
N LYS A 56 -0.02 -8.40 17.67
CA LYS A 56 -0.69 -8.82 18.91
C LYS A 56 0.26 -9.59 19.82
N HIS A 57 1.16 -10.39 19.26
CA HIS A 57 2.16 -11.11 20.03
C HIS A 57 3.13 -10.16 20.73
N GLN A 58 3.70 -9.20 19.99
CA GLN A 58 4.66 -8.23 20.52
C GLN A 58 4.04 -7.30 21.57
N PHE A 59 2.77 -6.93 21.39
CA PHE A 59 2.04 -6.01 22.28
C PHE A 59 1.15 -6.73 23.30
N ALA A 60 1.31 -8.04 23.50
CA ALA A 60 0.43 -8.84 24.36
C ALA A 60 0.34 -8.32 25.81
N TRP A 61 1.41 -7.71 26.31
CA TRP A 61 1.53 -7.20 27.68
C TRP A 61 1.50 -5.67 27.77
N GLU A 62 1.29 -5.00 26.64
CA GLU A 62 1.19 -3.55 26.57
C GLU A 62 -0.24 -3.07 26.80
N ARG A 63 -0.41 -1.83 27.26
CA ARG A 63 -1.74 -1.23 27.46
C ARG A 63 -2.53 -1.15 26.14
N TRP A 64 -1.81 -0.98 25.03
CA TRP A 64 -2.34 -1.08 23.69
C TRP A 64 -1.91 -2.45 23.12
N ASN A 65 -2.86 -3.36 22.95
CA ASN A 65 -2.63 -4.77 22.63
C ASN A 65 -2.95 -5.14 21.17
N CYS A 66 -2.76 -4.19 20.25
CA CYS A 66 -3.07 -4.35 18.83
C CYS A 66 -4.53 -4.83 18.57
N PRO A 67 -5.55 -3.99 18.84
CA PRO A 67 -6.96 -4.38 18.73
C PRO A 67 -7.34 -4.78 17.30
N GLU A 68 -8.30 -5.69 17.11
CA GLU A 68 -8.70 -6.24 15.80
C GLU A 68 -8.98 -5.19 14.69
N ASN A 69 -9.41 -3.97 15.08
CA ASN A 69 -9.67 -2.88 14.16
C ASN A 69 -8.39 -2.25 13.55
N THR A 70 -7.19 -2.69 13.94
CA THR A 70 -5.91 -2.19 13.37
C THR A 70 -5.62 -2.70 11.96
N LEU A 71 -6.19 -3.85 11.57
CA LEU A 71 -6.03 -4.40 10.21
C LEU A 71 -6.80 -3.56 9.15
N GLN A 72 -7.67 -2.66 9.57
CA GLN A 72 -8.35 -1.68 8.69
C GLN A 72 -7.41 -0.56 8.23
N LEU A 73 -6.18 -0.91 7.86
CA LEU A 73 -5.15 -0.03 7.31
C LEU A 73 -5.63 0.74 6.07
N SER A 74 -6.67 0.22 5.40
CA SER A 74 -7.26 0.77 4.17
C SER A 74 -8.61 1.45 4.38
N THR A 75 -9.21 1.39 5.58
CA THR A 75 -10.53 2.00 5.81
C THR A 75 -10.33 3.38 6.41
N HIS A 76 -10.90 4.40 5.78
CA HIS A 76 -10.82 5.83 6.09
C HIS A 76 -11.10 6.25 7.56
N ASN A 77 -11.52 5.30 8.41
CA ASN A 77 -11.93 5.47 9.81
C ASN A 77 -11.06 4.69 10.81
N GLY A 78 -10.24 3.73 10.35
CA GLY A 78 -9.32 2.98 11.20
C GLY A 78 -7.96 3.66 11.18
N LEU A 79 -7.51 4.16 12.34
CA LEU A 79 -6.11 4.56 12.53
C LEU A 79 -5.64 5.83 11.81
N ARG A 80 -6.48 6.89 11.73
CA ARG A 80 -6.06 8.24 11.28
C ARG A 80 -5.10 8.97 12.24
N SER A 81 -4.81 8.38 13.39
CA SER A 81 -3.92 9.00 14.37
C SER A 81 -2.47 8.63 14.03
N ALA A 82 -1.62 9.63 13.79
CA ALA A 82 -0.19 9.42 13.56
C ALA A 82 0.52 9.10 14.88
N THR A 83 0.27 7.93 15.45
CA THR A 83 0.92 7.46 16.68
C THR A 83 2.05 6.47 16.37
N ARG A 84 2.88 6.20 17.37
CA ARG A 84 3.99 5.24 17.25
C ARG A 84 3.48 3.82 16.96
N GLU A 85 2.34 3.46 17.55
CA GLU A 85 1.69 2.16 17.38
C GLU A 85 1.21 1.97 15.95
N THR A 86 0.74 3.05 15.31
CA THR A 86 0.27 2.99 13.91
C THR A 86 1.43 2.83 12.94
N ALA A 87 2.53 3.55 13.18
CA ALA A 87 3.78 3.37 12.44
C ALA A 87 4.29 1.91 12.55
N PHE A 88 4.22 1.32 13.75
CA PHE A 88 4.57 -0.08 13.96
C PHE A 88 3.66 -1.03 13.18
N VAL A 89 2.33 -0.82 13.23
CA VAL A 89 1.35 -1.64 12.48
C VAL A 89 1.61 -1.60 10.98
N HIS A 90 1.89 -0.42 10.41
CA HIS A 90 2.25 -0.29 9.00
C HIS A 90 3.53 -1.07 8.67
N ALA A 91 4.58 -0.92 9.50
CA ALA A 91 5.86 -1.59 9.29
C ALA A 91 5.73 -3.12 9.37
N ILE A 92 5.08 -3.64 10.42
CA ILE A 92 4.94 -5.09 10.62
C ILE A 92 3.99 -5.73 9.60
N SER A 93 2.96 -5.02 9.15
CA SER A 93 2.07 -5.50 8.09
C SER A 93 2.80 -5.59 6.75
N ALA A 94 3.60 -4.57 6.40
CA ALA A 94 4.43 -4.60 5.20
C ALA A 94 5.49 -5.70 5.26
N ALA A 95 6.13 -5.90 6.42
CA ALA A 95 7.06 -7.01 6.64
C ALA A 95 6.38 -8.38 6.50
N GLY A 96 5.16 -8.54 7.02
CA GLY A 96 4.37 -9.77 6.89
C GLY A 96 3.99 -10.08 5.43
N VAL A 97 3.63 -9.05 4.64
CA VAL A 97 3.40 -9.17 3.20
C VAL A 97 4.67 -9.61 2.47
N MET A 98 5.80 -8.92 2.71
CA MET A 98 7.09 -9.27 2.11
C MET A 98 7.47 -10.72 2.44
N TYR A 99 7.45 -11.08 3.73
CA TYR A 99 7.79 -12.43 4.18
C TYR A 99 6.95 -13.51 3.51
N THR A 100 5.63 -13.29 3.44
CA THR A 100 4.70 -14.27 2.86
C THR A 100 4.88 -14.38 1.35
N LEU A 101 5.05 -13.27 0.64
CA LEU A 101 5.30 -13.27 -0.80
C LEU A 101 6.63 -13.96 -1.13
N THR A 102 7.71 -13.62 -0.43
CA THR A 102 9.02 -14.25 -0.63
C THR A 102 8.95 -15.76 -0.35
N LYS A 103 8.26 -16.17 0.72
CA LYS A 103 8.09 -17.59 1.06
C LYS A 103 7.32 -18.35 -0.02
N ASN A 104 6.18 -17.83 -0.45
CA ASN A 104 5.35 -18.46 -1.49
C ASN A 104 6.10 -18.51 -2.83
N CYS A 105 6.87 -17.47 -3.13
CA CYS A 105 7.77 -17.44 -4.27
C CYS A 105 8.81 -18.56 -4.24
N SER A 106 9.50 -18.75 -3.10
CA SER A 106 10.47 -19.83 -2.92
C SER A 106 9.82 -21.23 -2.91
N MET A 107 8.53 -21.33 -2.60
CA MET A 107 7.77 -22.59 -2.66
C MET A 107 7.30 -22.95 -4.07
N GLY A 108 7.41 -22.01 -5.03
CA GLY A 108 6.93 -22.20 -6.40
C GLY A 108 5.43 -21.94 -6.57
N ASP A 109 4.79 -21.21 -5.66
CA ASP A 109 3.37 -20.82 -5.77
C ASP A 109 3.12 -19.78 -6.87
N PHE A 110 4.19 -19.15 -7.38
CA PHE A 110 4.14 -18.12 -8.42
C PHE A 110 5.08 -18.46 -9.57
N ASP A 111 4.57 -18.41 -10.80
CA ASP A 111 5.37 -18.70 -12.01
C ASP A 111 6.37 -17.58 -12.36
N ASN A 112 6.15 -16.36 -11.86
CA ASN A 112 6.88 -15.16 -12.29
C ASN A 112 8.04 -14.78 -11.35
N CYS A 113 8.34 -15.59 -10.34
CA CYS A 113 9.42 -15.33 -9.40
C CYS A 113 10.01 -16.66 -8.91
N GLY A 114 11.22 -16.63 -8.32
CA GLY A 114 11.88 -17.83 -7.80
C GLY A 114 12.96 -17.50 -6.78
N CYS A 115 13.75 -18.53 -6.43
CA CYS A 115 14.91 -18.35 -5.56
C CYS A 115 16.04 -17.61 -6.29
N ASP A 116 16.82 -16.83 -5.54
CA ASP A 116 18.07 -16.28 -6.05
C ASP A 116 19.12 -17.40 -6.17
N ASP A 117 19.22 -17.99 -7.36
CA ASP A 117 20.21 -19.03 -7.67
C ASP A 117 21.65 -18.50 -7.63
N SER A 118 21.84 -17.20 -7.81
CA SER A 118 23.16 -16.58 -7.81
C SER A 118 23.74 -16.40 -6.41
N ARG A 119 22.92 -16.55 -5.34
CA ARG A 119 23.32 -16.47 -3.92
C ARG A 119 24.03 -15.17 -3.53
N ILE A 120 23.88 -14.13 -4.34
CA ILE A 120 24.45 -12.81 -4.08
C ILE A 120 23.52 -11.97 -3.19
N GLY A 121 22.27 -12.40 -3.01
CA GLY A 121 21.29 -11.69 -2.20
C GLY A 121 20.91 -10.34 -2.79
N GLN A 122 21.03 -10.17 -4.11
CA GLN A 122 20.57 -8.96 -4.78
C GLN A 122 19.05 -9.04 -4.90
N THR A 123 18.39 -8.23 -4.08
CA THR A 123 16.95 -7.91 -4.16
C THR A 123 16.67 -6.91 -5.26
#